data_AF-A0A743WPX1-F1
#
_entry.id   AF-A0A743WPX1-F1
#
_cell.length_a   1.000
_cell.length_b   1.000
_cell.length_c   1.000
_cell.angle_alpha   90.00
_cell.angle_beta   90.00
_cell.angle_gamma   90.00
#
_symmetry.space_group_name_H-M   'P 1'
#
loop_
_entity.id
_entity.type
_entity.pdbx_description
1 polymer ?
#
loop_
_entity_poly.entity_id
_entity_poly.type
_entity_poly.pdbx_seq_one_letter_code
_entity_poly.pdbx_strand_id
1 'polypeptide(L)' 'RLYTAEAGVPADDPEGLILSDDIRMGMLLLVTHFYENRSTVTEVEKVELPMSFNWLVGPYRYIPL' A
#
# COMPACT_ATOMS: atom_id res chain seq x y z
N ARG A 1 9.83 1.46 8.66
CA ARG A 1 9.46 0.01 8.46
C ARG A 1 7.97 -0.21 8.76
N LEU A 2 7.39 -1.40 8.51
CA LEU A 2 5.99 -1.73 8.91
C LEU A 2 5.97 -2.48 10.24
N TYR A 3 5.12 -2.04 11.16
CA TYR A 3 4.99 -2.58 12.53
C TYR A 3 3.58 -3.06 12.81
N THR A 4 3.41 -4.02 13.71
CA THR A 4 2.09 -4.40 14.22
C THR A 4 1.59 -3.35 15.21
N ALA A 5 0.27 -3.21 15.33
CA ALA A 5 -0.33 -2.28 16.31
C ALA A 5 0.10 -2.60 17.75
N GLU A 6 0.31 -3.88 18.06
CA GLU A 6 0.74 -4.34 19.39
C GLU A 6 2.19 -3.97 19.72
N ALA A 7 3.09 -4.03 18.73
CA ALA A 7 4.50 -3.69 18.92
C ALA A 7 4.74 -2.17 18.93
N GLY A 8 3.88 -1.40 18.25
CA GLY A 8 4.03 0.04 18.09
C GLY A 8 5.23 0.39 17.19
N VAL A 9 5.45 1.70 17.02
CA VAL A 9 6.63 2.21 16.30
C VAL A 9 7.74 2.51 17.32
N PRO A 10 8.93 1.89 17.18
CA PRO A 10 10.10 2.20 18.01
C PRO A 10 10.56 3.65 17.88
N ALA A 11 11.10 4.23 18.95
CA ALA A 11 11.54 5.63 18.99
C ALA A 11 12.75 5.93 18.09
N ASP A 12 13.50 4.90 17.68
CA ASP A 12 14.62 4.96 16.75
C ASP A 12 14.21 4.94 15.27
N ASP A 13 12.92 4.71 14.95
CA ASP A 13 12.38 4.73 13.59
C ASP A 13 11.25 5.79 13.47
N PRO A 14 11.59 7.09 13.32
CA PRO A 14 10.59 8.15 13.19
C PRO A 14 9.75 8.06 11.89
N GLU A 15 10.22 7.27 10.92
CA GLU A 15 9.52 6.97 9.66
C GLU A 15 8.76 5.63 9.72
N GLY A 16 8.68 5.04 10.91
CA GLY A 16 7.96 3.81 11.14
C GLY A 16 6.46 3.96 10.93
N LEU A 17 5.85 2.95 10.32
CA LEU A 17 4.43 2.93 9.99
C LEU A 17 3.76 1.73 10.63
N ILE A 18 2.63 1.96 11.30
CA ILE A 18 1.80 0.86 11.82
C ILE A 18 0.99 0.29 10.66
N LEU A 19 0.97 -1.03 10.53
CA LEU A 19 0.11 -1.75 9.59
C LEU A 19 -1.34 -1.69 10.08
N SER A 20 -2.02 -0.58 9.78
CA SER A 20 -3.46 -0.41 10.05
C SER A 20 -4.31 -1.27 9.13
N ASP A 21 -5.59 -1.43 9.49
CA ASP A 21 -6.55 -2.21 8.70
C ASP A 21 -6.75 -1.63 7.29
N ASP A 22 -6.65 -0.30 7.13
CA ASP A 22 -6.74 0.37 5.83
C ASP A 22 -5.56 -0.01 4.92
N ILE A 23 -4.34 -0.02 5.46
CA ILE A 23 -3.14 -0.41 4.72
C ILE A 23 -3.23 -1.89 4.33
N ARG A 24 -3.65 -2.74 5.28
CA ARG A 24 -3.87 -4.16 5.02
C ARG A 24 -4.91 -4.36 3.91
N MET A 25 -6.03 -3.64 3.96
CA MET A 25 -7.07 -3.70 2.94
C MET A 25 -6.55 -3.24 1.58
N GLY A 26 -5.83 -2.13 1.54
CA GLY A 26 -5.17 -1.64 0.33
C GLY A 26 -4.23 -2.69 -0.28
N MET A 27 -3.37 -3.30 0.54
CA MET A 27 -2.47 -4.37 0.09
C MET A 27 -3.24 -5.56 -0.51
N LEU A 28 -4.34 -6.00 0.11
CA LEU A 28 -5.17 -7.09 -0.42
C LEU A 28 -5.79 -6.73 -1.77
N LEU A 29 -6.33 -5.51 -1.92
CA LEU A 29 -6.87 -5.03 -3.19
C LEU A 29 -5.80 -5.01 -4.28
N LEU A 30 -4.58 -4.57 -3.95
CA LEU A 30 -3.44 -4.60 -4.87
C LEU A 30 -3.06 -6.03 -5.27
N VAL A 31 -3.07 -6.98 -4.33
CA VAL A 31 -2.82 -8.40 -4.61
C VAL A 31 -3.89 -8.96 -5.55
N THR A 32 -5.16 -8.66 -5.34
CA THR A 32 -6.23 -9.10 -6.25
C THR A 32 -6.06 -8.53 -7.65
N HIS A 33 -5.66 -7.25 -7.75
CA HIS A 33 -5.38 -6.62 -9.03
C HIS A 33 -4.25 -7.33 -9.79
N PHE A 34 -3.15 -7.68 -9.11
CA PHE A 34 -2.05 -8.43 -9.75
C PHE A 34 -2.40 -9.89 -10.07
N TYR A 35 -3.32 -10.50 -9.33
CA TYR A 35 -3.77 -11.86 -9.62
C TYR A 35 -4.57 -11.92 -10.94
N GLU A 36 -5.46 -10.95 -11.15
CA GLU A 36 -6.28 -10.81 -12.36
C GLU A 36 -5.43 -10.32 -13.56
N ASN A 37 -4.50 -9.39 -13.33
CA ASN A 37 -3.68 -8.78 -14.36
C ASN A 37 -2.27 -9.39 -14.36
N ARG A 38 -2.10 -10.52 -15.07
CA ARG A 38 -0.87 -11.35 -15.02
C ARG A 38 0.27 -10.92 -15.93
N SER A 39 0.05 -9.92 -16.79
CA SER A 39 1.10 -9.35 -17.64
C SER A 39 1.48 -7.97 -17.12
N THR A 40 2.78 -7.67 -17.09
CA THR A 40 3.27 -6.29 -17.13
C THR A 40 2.72 -5.65 -18.40
N VAL A 41 1.56 -5.01 -18.29
CA VAL A 41 1.01 -3.99 -19.18
C VAL A 41 1.40 -4.16 -20.65
N THR A 42 0.53 -4.75 -21.47
CA THR A 42 0.70 -4.52 -22.92
C THR A 42 0.34 -3.06 -23.21
N GLU A 43 1.04 -2.40 -24.14
CA GLU A 43 0.89 -0.96 -24.47
C GLU A 43 -0.58 -0.49 -24.68
N VAL A 44 -1.49 -1.41 -24.96
CA VAL A 44 -2.92 -1.16 -25.22
C VAL A 44 -3.75 -1.07 -23.93
N GLU A 45 -3.36 -1.78 -22.87
CA GLU A 45 -4.12 -1.90 -21.62
C GLU A 45 -3.29 -1.35 -20.46
N LYS A 46 -3.13 -0.02 -20.40
CA LYS A 46 -2.66 0.66 -19.19
C LYS A 46 -3.74 0.55 -18.12
N VAL A 47 -3.83 -0.61 -17.46
CA VAL A 47 -4.76 -0.78 -16.34
C VAL A 47 -4.24 0.07 -15.19
N GLU A 48 -5.00 1.11 -14.87
CA GLU A 48 -4.68 1.98 -13.73
C GLU A 48 -4.80 1.19 -12.42
N LEU A 49 -4.04 1.63 -11.41
CA LEU A 49 -4.19 1.09 -10.06
C LEU A 49 -5.63 1.30 -9.57
N PRO A 50 -6.20 0.34 -8.83
CA PRO A 50 -7.53 0.49 -8.29
C PRO A 50 -7.65 1.80 -7.47
N MET A 51 -8.67 2.62 -7.75
CA MET A 51 -8.87 3.89 -7.01
C MET A 51 -8.93 3.67 -5.49
N SER A 52 -9.53 2.56 -5.05
CA SER A 52 -9.61 2.18 -3.65
C SER A 52 -8.22 1.98 -3.01
N PHE A 53 -7.23 1.47 -3.75
CA PHE A 53 -5.85 1.37 -3.25
C PHE A 53 -5.25 2.74 -3.00
N ASN A 54 -5.35 3.63 -3.99
CA ASN A 54 -4.82 5.00 -3.88
C ASN A 54 -5.47 5.78 -2.74
N TRP A 55 -6.77 5.60 -2.54
CA TRP A 55 -7.50 6.25 -1.45
C TRP A 55 -7.09 5.76 -0.06
N LEU A 56 -6.90 4.44 0.10
CA LEU A 56 -6.56 3.83 1.38
C LEU A 56 -5.09 4.05 1.76
N VAL A 57 -4.17 3.94 0.80
CA VAL A 57 -2.73 3.97 1.10
C VAL A 57 -2.11 5.36 0.91
N GLY A 58 -2.71 6.20 0.06
CA GLY A 58 -2.19 7.54 -0.27
C GLY A 58 -1.82 8.41 0.94
N PRO A 59 -2.65 8.50 1.99
CA PRO A 59 -2.35 9.31 3.18
C PRO A 59 -1.13 8.85 3.98
N TYR A 60 -0.74 7.57 3.86
CA TYR A 60 0.37 6.97 4.61
C TYR A 60 1.73 7.13 3.91
N ARG A 61 1.76 7.83 2.77
CA ARG A 61 2.99 8.01 1.98
C ARG A 61 3.95 8.99 2.67
N TYR A 62 5.16 8.52 2.90
CA TYR A 62 6.26 9.38 3.33
C TYR A 62 6.72 10.29 2.16
N ILE A 63 6.73 11.59 2.40
CA ILE A 63 7.22 12.61 1.46
C ILE A 63 8.40 13.32 2.13
N PRO A 64 9.65 12.96 1.79
CA PRO A 64 10.80 13.73 2.25
C PRO A 64 10.77 15.10 1.57
N LEU A 65 10.59 16.16 2.38
CA LEU A 65 10.62 17.57 1.95
C LEU A 65 12.04 18.13 2.00
#